data_AF-A0A9D3P9I1-F1
#
_entry.id   AF-A0A9D3P9I1-F1
#
_cell.length_a   1.000
_cell.length_b   1.000
_cell.length_c   1.000
_cell.angle_alpha   90.00
_cell.angle_beta   90.00
_cell.angle_gamma   90.00
#
_symmetry.space_group_name_H-M   'P 1'
#
loop_
_entity.id
_entity.type
_entity.pdbx_description
1 polymer ?
#
loop_
_entity_poly.entity_id
_entity_poly.type
_entity_poly.pdbx_seq_one_letter_code
_entity_poly.pdbx_strand_id
1 'polypeptide(L)'
;MSSGRTLEGAGCITWWGFGPARDLLETRRSQTPRPQGELNVLLVGSSDPRHILKTISGLKDTDTLHVWVMENSMEVVARQLLLLYVSLSSPESMGMQEKTDVFLELFGNSEIRSQTDDKLKHMAARLFLAVTDTMDADTDTDTHIHPCLDTSFLKFKERDELARIFKQWQRPPSPPLGMCKAWDARVRQHLGTRYDARRGCFDWDLTMKLHDKGCGVIHKQEYIRWRESGVAFEMREGLYCIANQSLLSTRVFSRRGDKVGVRGYWGDIVSSPYLSFGIETDYKELLKTQNNQHVKTAQDISVANVETLFKSLSTRGGHTHVSELTKDSFDHTAETHLSCQLEEERVCTVDQEETVKLDNKQHAEEKQKHQIELMNLPGVSVSFLSLDSLPKLPMKSRFCRLFNAIYCSASMVHHLDSSLKQTAAPGAVLTVELARYLLDLSKEQEASFATRVSEIAKEAGFVPARTEDNDAYAVFTLQKD
;
A
#
# COMPACT_ATOMS: atom_id res chain seq x y z
N MET A 1 -29.63 -23.22 10.62
CA MET A 1 -29.78 -22.48 9.36
C MET A 1 -29.09 -21.13 9.51
N SER A 2 -27.84 -21.01 9.04
CA SER A 2 -27.01 -19.81 9.10
C SER A 2 -26.91 -19.22 7.70
N SER A 3 -27.99 -18.62 7.24
CA SER A 3 -28.02 -17.83 6.01
C SER A 3 -27.16 -16.58 6.18
N GLY A 4 -26.02 -16.53 5.49
CA GLY A 4 -25.31 -15.30 5.14
C GLY A 4 -24.63 -14.54 6.28
N ARG A 5 -23.54 -15.07 6.85
CA ARG A 5 -22.51 -14.16 7.39
C ARG A 5 -21.65 -13.71 6.22
N THR A 6 -21.93 -12.50 5.74
CA THR A 6 -21.08 -11.70 4.84
C THR A 6 -19.62 -11.70 5.31
N LEU A 7 -18.66 -11.49 4.41
CA LEU A 7 -17.21 -11.26 4.64
C LEU A 7 -16.94 -10.08 5.62
N GLU A 8 -17.45 -10.18 6.84
CA GLU A 8 -17.47 -9.13 7.83
C GLU A 8 -16.08 -8.89 8.42
N GLY A 9 -15.21 -9.91 8.38
CA GLY A 9 -13.82 -9.79 8.72
C GLY A 9 -13.04 -8.95 7.73
N ALA A 10 -13.17 -9.24 6.43
CA ALA A 10 -12.51 -8.50 5.34
C ALA A 10 -12.91 -7.02 5.27
N GLY A 11 -14.11 -6.68 5.77
CA GLY A 11 -14.61 -5.32 5.75
C GLY A 11 -15.15 -4.90 4.38
N CYS A 12 -15.38 -3.60 4.20
CA CYS A 12 -15.88 -3.05 2.95
C CYS A 12 -14.85 -2.18 2.20
N ILE A 13 -13.69 -1.95 2.80
CA ILE A 13 -12.56 -1.25 2.17
C ILE A 13 -11.36 -2.18 2.17
N THR A 14 -10.83 -2.47 0.98
CA THR A 14 -9.59 -3.25 0.84
C THR A 14 -8.41 -2.28 0.98
N TRP A 15 -7.71 -2.30 2.12
CA TRP A 15 -6.57 -1.40 2.38
C TRP A 15 -5.21 -1.95 1.90
N TRP A 16 -5.17 -3.27 1.72
CA TRP A 16 -4.08 -4.03 1.11
C TRP A 16 -4.73 -5.20 0.37
N GLY A 17 -4.14 -5.65 -0.74
CA GLY A 17 -4.72 -6.78 -1.47
C GLY A 17 -4.47 -8.12 -0.77
N PHE A 18 -5.05 -9.19 -1.31
CA PHE A 18 -5.07 -10.52 -0.71
C PHE A 18 -4.03 -11.48 -1.30
N GLY A 19 -2.82 -10.99 -1.63
CA GLY A 19 -1.75 -11.80 -2.19
C GLY A 19 -0.41 -11.06 -2.26
N PRO A 20 0.67 -11.80 -2.58
CA PRO A 20 2.02 -11.24 -2.60
C PRO A 20 2.27 -10.33 -3.79
N ALA A 21 3.19 -9.38 -3.64
CA ALA A 21 3.61 -8.49 -4.71
C ALA A 21 4.09 -9.27 -5.95
N ARG A 22 3.60 -8.89 -7.13
CA ARG A 22 3.94 -9.50 -8.43
C ARG A 22 4.52 -8.46 -9.38
N ASP A 23 5.55 -8.87 -10.14
CA ASP A 23 5.94 -8.18 -11.37
C ASP A 23 4.96 -8.60 -12.46
N LEU A 24 4.11 -7.67 -12.90
CA LEU A 24 3.03 -7.96 -13.85
C LEU A 24 3.53 -8.11 -15.29
N LEU A 25 4.79 -7.80 -15.53
CA LEU A 25 5.47 -7.97 -16.83
C LEU A 25 6.34 -9.22 -16.86
N GLU A 26 6.41 -9.99 -15.77
CA GLU A 26 7.19 -11.22 -15.71
C GLU A 26 6.57 -12.35 -16.56
N THR A 27 7.41 -13.04 -17.30
CA THR A 27 7.01 -14.01 -18.32
C THR A 27 7.01 -15.46 -17.88
N ARG A 28 7.53 -15.76 -16.68
CA ARG A 28 7.66 -17.15 -16.17
C ARG A 28 6.33 -17.88 -16.19
N ARG A 29 5.22 -17.14 -16.06
CA ARG A 29 3.86 -17.70 -15.94
C ARG A 29 3.07 -17.69 -17.24
N SER A 30 3.43 -16.87 -18.23
CA SER A 30 2.64 -16.67 -19.46
C SER A 30 3.19 -17.34 -20.73
N GLN A 31 4.44 -17.85 -20.74
CA GLN A 31 5.17 -18.32 -21.94
C GLN A 31 5.29 -17.30 -23.08
N THR A 32 4.80 -16.08 -22.89
CA THR A 32 4.96 -14.98 -23.83
C THR A 32 6.32 -14.32 -23.61
N PRO A 33 7.04 -13.91 -24.67
CA PRO A 33 8.25 -13.12 -24.50
C PRO A 33 7.90 -11.81 -23.82
N ARG A 34 8.84 -11.30 -23.01
CA ARG A 34 8.62 -10.07 -22.23
C ARG A 34 8.44 -8.93 -23.24
N PRO A 35 7.36 -8.15 -23.14
CA PRO A 35 7.21 -6.95 -23.97
C PRO A 35 8.41 -6.01 -23.71
N GLN A 36 8.87 -5.32 -24.75
CA GLN A 36 10.03 -4.42 -24.66
C GLN A 36 9.65 -3.03 -25.16
N GLY A 37 10.36 -2.00 -24.68
CA GLY A 37 10.14 -0.62 -25.07
C GLY A 37 9.06 0.04 -24.22
N GLU A 38 7.96 0.47 -24.83
CA GLU A 38 6.87 1.17 -24.15
C GLU A 38 5.86 0.19 -23.54
N LEU A 39 5.81 0.16 -22.22
CA LEU A 39 5.03 -0.80 -21.44
C LEU A 39 3.87 -0.10 -20.75
N ASN A 40 2.67 -0.65 -20.91
CA ASN A 40 1.45 -0.13 -20.30
C ASN A 40 0.79 -1.20 -19.45
N VAL A 41 0.57 -0.89 -18.18
CA VAL A 41 -0.05 -1.81 -17.20
C VAL A 41 -1.31 -1.18 -16.64
N LEU A 42 -2.44 -1.91 -16.68
CA LEU A 42 -3.69 -1.49 -16.05
C LEU A 42 -3.90 -2.24 -14.74
N LEU A 43 -4.06 -1.52 -13.63
CA LEU A 43 -4.40 -2.04 -12.32
C LEU A 43 -5.85 -1.70 -11.98
N VAL A 44 -6.69 -2.71 -11.79
CA VAL A 44 -8.09 -2.55 -11.36
C VAL A 44 -8.25 -3.13 -9.96
N GLY A 45 -8.37 -2.25 -8.96
CA GLY A 45 -8.60 -2.61 -7.57
C GLY A 45 -7.37 -3.12 -6.82
N SER A 46 -6.16 -2.72 -7.22
CA SER A 46 -4.90 -3.14 -6.58
C SER A 46 -4.85 -2.81 -5.10
N SER A 47 -5.59 -1.79 -4.66
CA SER A 47 -5.74 -1.35 -3.27
C SER A 47 -4.48 -0.74 -2.64
N ASP A 48 -3.30 -1.21 -3.02
CA ASP A 48 -1.99 -0.74 -2.56
C ASP A 48 -0.96 -0.76 -3.72
N PRO A 49 0.22 -0.11 -3.57
CA PRO A 49 1.17 0.02 -4.67
C PRO A 49 2.11 -1.19 -4.85
N ARG A 50 1.94 -2.32 -4.15
CA ARG A 50 2.91 -3.44 -4.18
C ARG A 50 3.23 -3.93 -5.59
N HIS A 51 2.22 -4.02 -6.46
CA HIS A 51 2.38 -4.47 -7.84
C HIS A 51 3.11 -3.41 -8.68
N ILE A 52 2.85 -2.12 -8.41
CA ILE A 52 3.56 -1.00 -9.03
C ILE A 52 5.05 -1.10 -8.68
N LEU A 53 5.37 -1.18 -7.39
CA LEU A 53 6.75 -1.21 -6.91
C LEU A 53 7.50 -2.45 -7.41
N LYS A 54 6.89 -3.64 -7.35
CA LYS A 54 7.51 -4.89 -7.82
C LYS A 54 7.71 -4.88 -9.33
N THR A 55 6.74 -4.37 -10.11
CA THR A 55 6.88 -4.24 -11.56
C THR A 55 8.01 -3.27 -11.94
N ILE A 56 8.11 -2.11 -11.25
CA ILE A 56 9.23 -1.16 -11.49
C ILE A 56 10.58 -1.81 -11.16
N SER A 57 10.67 -2.60 -10.08
CA SER A 57 11.90 -3.28 -9.69
C SER A 57 12.41 -4.28 -10.73
N GLY A 58 11.51 -4.81 -11.57
CA GLY A 58 11.83 -5.72 -12.67
C GLY A 58 12.12 -5.02 -14.01
N LEU A 59 11.96 -3.70 -14.12
CA LEU A 59 12.15 -2.96 -15.39
C LEU A 59 13.61 -2.91 -15.82
N LYS A 60 13.86 -3.07 -17.13
CA LYS A 60 15.19 -2.80 -17.72
C LYS A 60 15.37 -1.30 -17.90
N ASP A 61 16.62 -0.83 -17.99
CA ASP A 61 16.93 0.59 -18.16
C ASP A 61 16.40 1.16 -19.50
N THR A 62 16.20 0.29 -20.49
CA THR A 62 15.65 0.65 -21.80
C THR A 62 14.12 0.73 -21.85
N ASP A 63 13.44 0.20 -20.82
CA ASP A 63 11.99 0.11 -20.80
C ASP A 63 11.38 1.41 -20.24
N THR A 64 10.28 1.87 -20.84
CA THR A 64 9.39 2.86 -20.24
C THR A 64 8.12 2.17 -19.75
N LEU A 65 7.58 2.62 -18.61
CA LEU A 65 6.41 2.05 -17.97
C LEU A 65 5.39 3.14 -17.65
N HIS A 66 4.17 2.98 -18.15
CA HIS A 66 3.00 3.71 -17.69
C HIS A 66 2.05 2.75 -16.95
N VAL A 67 1.85 3.00 -15.66
CA VAL A 67 0.85 2.29 -14.86
C VAL A 67 -0.43 3.10 -14.75
N TRP A 68 -1.56 2.49 -15.07
CA TRP A 68 -2.89 3.08 -14.99
C TRP A 68 -3.65 2.44 -13.83
N VAL A 69 -4.08 3.24 -12.85
CA VAL A 69 -4.68 2.73 -11.61
C VAL A 69 -6.15 3.11 -11.53
N MET A 70 -7.01 2.14 -11.26
CA MET A 70 -8.45 2.33 -11.01
C MET A 70 -8.84 1.70 -9.69
N GLU A 71 -9.49 2.48 -8.83
CA GLU A 71 -9.94 2.04 -7.51
C GLU A 71 -11.41 2.38 -7.28
N ASN A 72 -12.07 1.61 -6.42
CA ASN A 72 -13.50 1.78 -6.10
C ASN A 72 -13.77 2.89 -5.06
N SER A 73 -12.73 3.42 -4.42
CA SER A 73 -12.83 4.43 -3.36
C SER A 73 -11.70 5.45 -3.46
N MET A 74 -12.04 6.73 -3.28
CA MET A 74 -11.04 7.81 -3.23
C MET A 74 -10.18 7.73 -1.97
N GLU A 75 -10.64 7.09 -0.89
CA GLU A 75 -9.82 6.84 0.30
C GLU A 75 -8.68 5.86 -0.04
N VAL A 76 -8.93 4.88 -0.91
CA VAL A 76 -7.92 3.93 -1.40
C VAL A 76 -6.96 4.61 -2.37
N VAL A 77 -7.46 5.47 -3.27
CA VAL A 77 -6.61 6.31 -4.15
C VAL A 77 -5.68 7.20 -3.31
N ALA A 78 -6.23 7.93 -2.33
CA ALA A 78 -5.44 8.78 -1.44
C ALA A 78 -4.33 8.00 -0.72
N ARG A 79 -4.64 6.78 -0.28
CA ARG A 79 -3.69 5.90 0.41
C ARG A 79 -2.59 5.41 -0.52
N GLN A 80 -2.92 5.05 -1.77
CA GLN A 80 -1.90 4.67 -2.75
C GLN A 80 -0.98 5.84 -3.10
N LEU A 81 -1.53 7.05 -3.28
CA LEU A 81 -0.73 8.26 -3.48
C LEU A 81 0.23 8.51 -2.30
N LEU A 82 -0.23 8.33 -1.07
CA LEU A 82 0.61 8.43 0.13
C LEU A 82 1.73 7.39 0.15
N LEU A 83 1.43 6.12 -0.09
CA LEU A 83 2.42 5.04 -0.07
C LEU A 83 3.43 5.18 -1.22
N LEU A 84 2.99 5.63 -2.39
CA LEU A 84 3.88 5.99 -3.49
C LEU A 84 4.75 7.19 -3.12
N TYR A 85 4.21 8.23 -2.48
CA TYR A 85 4.98 9.39 -2.01
C TYR A 85 6.12 8.96 -1.07
N VAL A 86 5.85 8.09 -0.10
CA VAL A 86 6.89 7.51 0.78
C VAL A 86 7.93 6.75 -0.04
N SER A 87 7.47 5.89 -0.95
CA SER A 87 8.35 5.08 -1.80
C SER A 87 9.27 5.94 -2.67
N LEU A 88 8.76 7.07 -3.15
CA LEU A 88 9.42 8.05 -4.01
C LEU A 88 10.25 9.08 -3.24
N SER A 89 10.23 9.11 -1.91
CA SER A 89 10.99 10.09 -1.13
C SER A 89 12.49 9.93 -1.41
N SER A 90 13.25 11.01 -1.58
CA SER A 90 14.67 10.93 -1.90
C SER A 90 15.47 10.38 -0.70
N PRO A 91 16.61 9.67 -0.93
CA PRO A 91 17.47 9.19 0.15
C PRO A 91 18.00 10.31 1.07
N GLU A 92 18.15 11.54 0.55
CA GLU A 92 18.58 12.72 1.29
C GLU A 92 17.51 13.21 2.26
N SER A 93 16.23 13.08 1.87
CA SER A 93 15.08 13.47 2.68
C SER A 93 14.69 12.42 3.72
N MET A 94 14.80 11.14 3.35
CA MET A 94 14.39 10.02 4.20
C MET A 94 15.29 8.80 3.95
N GLY A 95 16.10 8.45 4.94
CA GLY A 95 17.03 7.34 4.85
C GLY A 95 16.31 6.00 4.62
N MET A 96 17.00 5.03 4.00
CA MET A 96 16.37 3.76 3.55
C MET A 96 15.62 3.00 4.64
N GLN A 97 16.25 2.84 5.81
CA GLN A 97 15.65 2.14 6.94
C GLN A 97 14.44 2.90 7.49
N GLU A 98 14.57 4.21 7.66
CA GLU A 98 13.48 5.08 8.11
C GLU A 98 12.30 5.08 7.13
N LYS A 99 12.58 5.08 5.83
CA LYS A 99 11.58 4.99 4.77
C LYS A 99 10.83 3.67 4.82
N THR A 100 11.54 2.56 5.03
CA THR A 100 10.94 1.22 5.20
C THR A 100 10.04 1.17 6.44
N ASP A 101 10.52 1.68 7.57
CA ASP A 101 9.73 1.76 8.81
C ASP A 101 8.44 2.55 8.59
N VAL A 102 8.55 3.76 8.03
CA VAL A 102 7.40 4.64 7.76
C VAL A 102 6.42 4.00 6.79
N PHE A 103 6.91 3.37 5.72
CA PHE A 103 6.07 2.69 4.75
C PHE A 103 5.27 1.56 5.38
N LEU A 104 5.93 0.65 6.11
CA LEU A 104 5.27 -0.52 6.72
C LEU A 104 4.30 -0.11 7.82
N GLU A 105 4.64 0.90 8.63
CA GLU A 105 3.72 1.46 9.63
C GLU A 105 2.46 2.04 8.98
N LEU A 106 2.62 2.88 7.95
CA LEU A 106 1.48 3.45 7.23
C LEU A 106 0.67 2.37 6.53
N PHE A 107 1.34 1.35 5.98
CA PHE A 107 0.75 0.26 5.21
C PHE A 107 -0.06 -0.74 6.06
N GLY A 108 0.43 -1.15 7.23
CA GLY A 108 -0.14 -2.28 7.97
C GLY A 108 -0.69 -1.97 9.35
N ASN A 109 -0.36 -0.81 9.95
CA ASN A 109 -0.68 -0.56 11.36
C ASN A 109 -1.87 0.38 11.54
N SER A 110 -2.84 -0.06 12.35
CA SER A 110 -3.98 0.74 12.81
C SER A 110 -3.53 1.94 13.66
N GLU A 111 -2.51 1.76 14.49
CA GLU A 111 -1.89 2.79 15.32
C GLU A 111 -0.40 2.89 14.97
N ILE A 112 0.11 4.12 14.86
CA ILE A 112 1.47 4.47 14.45
C ILE A 112 2.14 5.33 15.51
N ARG A 113 3.46 5.49 15.38
CA ARG A 113 4.25 6.37 16.25
C ARG A 113 4.01 7.84 15.92
N SER A 114 4.30 8.73 16.86
CA SER A 114 4.17 10.18 16.66
C SER A 114 4.99 10.70 15.49
N GLN A 115 6.21 10.21 15.32
CA GLN A 115 7.09 10.62 14.21
C GLN A 115 6.50 10.24 12.84
N THR A 116 5.83 9.09 12.75
CA THR A 116 5.18 8.63 11.51
C THR A 116 3.92 9.45 11.23
N ASP A 117 3.14 9.81 12.27
CA ASP A 117 1.97 10.69 12.13
C ASP A 117 2.35 12.11 11.69
N ASP A 118 3.45 12.65 12.22
CA ASP A 118 3.94 13.96 11.78
C ASP A 118 4.33 13.94 10.30
N LYS A 119 5.03 12.88 9.85
CA LYS A 119 5.32 12.69 8.42
C LYS A 119 4.06 12.52 7.59
N LEU A 120 3.08 11.75 8.05
CA LEU A 120 1.79 11.59 7.39
C LEU A 120 1.12 12.94 7.15
N LYS A 121 1.08 13.82 8.16
CA LYS A 121 0.51 15.17 8.04
C LYS A 121 1.27 16.02 7.02
N HIS A 122 2.60 15.97 7.02
CA HIS A 122 3.42 16.71 6.05
C HIS A 122 3.19 16.21 4.62
N MET A 123 3.21 14.88 4.40
CA MET A 123 2.94 14.29 3.08
C MET A 123 1.52 14.58 2.60
N ALA A 124 0.53 14.53 3.50
CA ALA A 124 -0.85 14.91 3.19
C ALA A 124 -0.97 16.40 2.80
N ALA A 125 -0.18 17.30 3.40
CA ALA A 125 -0.14 18.70 2.97
C ALA A 125 0.44 18.86 1.55
N ARG A 126 1.48 18.10 1.21
CA ARG A 126 2.06 18.11 -0.14
C ARG A 126 1.12 17.52 -1.18
N LEU A 127 0.49 16.39 -0.87
CA LEU A 127 -0.50 15.75 -1.75
C LEU A 127 -1.76 16.61 -1.93
N PHE A 128 -2.19 17.34 -0.89
CA PHE A 128 -3.28 18.31 -1.01
C PHE A 128 -2.97 19.36 -2.07
N LEU A 129 -1.81 20.02 -1.97
CA LEU A 129 -1.36 21.01 -2.96
C LEU A 129 -1.25 20.40 -4.37
N ALA A 130 -0.62 19.23 -4.47
CA ALA A 130 -0.45 18.53 -5.74
C ALA A 130 -1.77 18.14 -6.42
N VAL A 131 -2.88 17.99 -5.68
CA VAL A 131 -4.20 17.75 -6.28
C VAL A 131 -4.93 19.05 -6.59
N THR A 132 -4.83 20.07 -5.74
CA THR A 132 -5.52 21.35 -5.95
C THR A 132 -4.88 22.21 -7.03
N ASP A 133 -3.56 22.27 -7.12
CA ASP A 133 -2.85 23.12 -8.09
C ASP A 133 -3.13 22.65 -9.53
N THR A 134 -3.50 21.38 -9.73
CA THR A 134 -3.94 20.82 -11.02
C THR A 134 -5.35 21.25 -11.43
N MET A 135 -6.09 21.89 -10.52
CA MET A 135 -7.41 22.45 -10.80
C MET A 135 -7.30 23.88 -11.35
N ASP A 136 -6.22 24.59 -11.04
CA ASP A 136 -5.97 26.00 -11.37
C ASP A 136 -5.03 26.18 -12.57
N ALA A 137 -5.07 25.27 -13.54
CA ALA A 137 -4.17 25.20 -14.71
C ALA A 137 -4.21 26.42 -15.68
N ASP A 138 -4.90 27.50 -15.32
CA ASP A 138 -4.91 28.79 -16.03
C ASP A 138 -3.83 29.77 -15.51
N THR A 139 -3.07 29.44 -14.47
CA THR A 139 -1.93 30.25 -14.03
C THR A 139 -0.59 29.64 -14.48
N ASP A 140 0.24 30.45 -15.14
CA ASP A 140 1.62 30.23 -15.66
C ASP A 140 2.67 29.74 -14.63
N THR A 141 2.25 29.15 -13.52
CA THR A 141 3.11 28.54 -12.51
C THR A 141 3.42 27.11 -12.90
N ASP A 142 4.70 26.86 -13.22
CA ASP A 142 5.33 25.60 -13.62
C ASP A 142 5.30 24.54 -12.50
N THR A 143 4.10 24.18 -12.03
CA THR A 143 3.91 23.18 -10.98
C THR A 143 3.96 21.80 -11.61
N HIS A 144 5.17 21.28 -11.79
CA HIS A 144 5.37 19.92 -12.32
C HIS A 144 4.80 18.87 -11.34
N ILE A 145 3.65 18.29 -11.70
CA ILE A 145 3.11 17.10 -11.04
C ILE A 145 4.12 15.96 -11.20
N HIS A 146 4.45 15.28 -10.11
CA HIS A 146 5.33 14.13 -10.19
C HIS A 146 4.72 13.04 -11.09
N PRO A 147 5.43 12.49 -12.10
CA PRO A 147 4.85 11.56 -13.09
C PRO A 147 4.21 10.30 -12.49
N CYS A 148 4.65 9.89 -11.31
CA CYS A 148 4.11 8.74 -10.57
C CYS A 148 2.95 9.07 -9.60
N LEU A 149 2.46 10.31 -9.58
CA LEU A 149 1.37 10.78 -8.72
C LEU A 149 0.29 11.51 -9.54
N ASP A 150 0.14 11.17 -10.82
CA ASP A 150 -0.73 11.89 -11.74
C ASP A 150 -2.22 11.60 -11.49
N THR A 151 -2.95 12.63 -11.06
CA THR A 151 -4.41 12.58 -10.85
C THR A 151 -5.21 13.33 -11.91
N SER A 152 -4.59 13.75 -13.01
CA SER A 152 -5.22 14.60 -14.04
C SER A 152 -6.41 13.92 -14.74
N PHE A 153 -6.46 12.58 -14.75
CA PHE A 153 -7.56 11.82 -15.36
C PHE A 153 -8.72 11.51 -14.39
N LEU A 154 -8.65 11.97 -13.14
CA LEU A 154 -9.77 11.94 -12.21
C LEU A 154 -10.73 13.10 -12.48
N LYS A 155 -12.02 12.87 -12.24
CA LYS A 155 -13.05 13.91 -12.34
C LYS A 155 -12.81 14.98 -11.27
N PHE A 156 -13.27 16.20 -11.50
CA PHE A 156 -13.17 17.28 -10.51
C PHE A 156 -13.73 16.87 -9.13
N LYS A 157 -14.91 16.25 -9.09
CA LYS A 157 -15.50 15.72 -7.84
C LYS A 157 -14.62 14.71 -7.10
N GLU A 158 -13.88 13.88 -7.83
CA GLU A 158 -12.96 12.89 -7.24
C GLU A 158 -11.72 13.60 -6.67
N ARG A 159 -11.19 14.60 -7.38
CA ARG A 159 -10.09 15.45 -6.90
C ARG A 159 -10.48 16.29 -5.68
N ASP A 160 -11.69 16.85 -5.66
CA ASP A 160 -12.26 17.54 -4.49
C ASP A 160 -12.31 16.62 -3.26
N GLU A 161 -12.72 15.36 -3.48
CA GLU A 161 -12.78 14.37 -2.41
C GLU A 161 -11.39 13.99 -1.91
N LEU A 162 -10.39 13.84 -2.79
CA LEU A 162 -8.99 13.65 -2.39
C LEU A 162 -8.48 14.83 -1.55
N ALA A 163 -8.72 16.06 -2.00
CA ALA A 163 -8.35 17.27 -1.25
C ALA A 163 -9.01 17.30 0.13
N ARG A 164 -10.29 16.91 0.23
CA ARG A 164 -11.00 16.76 1.51
C ARG A 164 -10.34 15.71 2.42
N ILE A 165 -9.99 14.54 1.88
CA ILE A 165 -9.34 13.45 2.62
C ILE A 165 -7.97 13.91 3.15
N PHE A 166 -7.12 14.50 2.32
CA PHE A 166 -5.80 14.96 2.74
C PHE A 166 -5.86 16.06 3.81
N LYS A 167 -6.80 17.00 3.69
CA LYS A 167 -7.02 18.01 4.72
C LYS A 167 -7.45 17.39 6.06
N GLN A 168 -8.25 16.33 6.00
CA GLN A 168 -8.66 15.57 7.18
C GLN A 168 -7.49 14.80 7.82
N TRP A 169 -6.53 14.29 7.04
CA TRP A 169 -5.32 13.66 7.59
C TRP A 169 -4.39 14.68 8.25
N GLN A 170 -4.25 15.87 7.66
CA GLN A 170 -3.48 16.97 8.25
C GLN A 170 -4.06 17.44 9.59
N ARG A 171 -5.40 17.52 9.66
CA ARG A 171 -6.14 18.01 10.84
C ARG A 171 -7.24 17.01 11.19
N PRO A 172 -6.90 15.93 11.92
CA PRO A 172 -7.87 14.94 12.33
C PRO A 172 -8.99 15.54 13.17
N PRO A 173 -10.22 14.99 13.11
CA PRO A 173 -11.32 15.45 13.96
C PRO A 173 -10.97 15.40 15.45
N SER A 174 -11.44 16.39 16.21
CA SER A 174 -11.33 16.44 17.67
C SER A 174 -12.72 16.22 18.32
N PRO A 175 -12.88 15.31 19.29
CA PRO A 175 -11.84 14.42 19.83
C PRO A 175 -11.40 13.34 18.81
N PRO A 176 -10.16 12.84 18.90
CA PRO A 176 -9.68 11.80 18.00
C PRO A 176 -10.49 10.51 18.16
N LEU A 177 -10.67 9.79 17.04
CA LEU A 177 -11.30 8.48 17.06
C LEU A 177 -10.39 7.48 17.78
N GLY A 178 -10.91 6.79 18.78
CA GLY A 178 -10.19 5.72 19.47
C GLY A 178 -10.05 4.50 18.57
N MET A 179 -8.91 4.36 17.89
CA MET A 179 -8.67 3.28 16.93
C MET A 179 -8.79 1.90 17.59
N CYS A 180 -8.19 1.71 18.77
CA CYS A 180 -8.36 0.50 19.57
C CYS A 180 -9.83 0.11 19.79
N LYS A 181 -10.72 1.09 20.08
CA LYS A 181 -12.16 0.82 20.25
C LYS A 181 -12.84 0.45 18.93
N ALA A 182 -12.47 1.12 17.82
CA ALA A 182 -13.02 0.81 16.50
C ALA A 182 -12.60 -0.57 16.01
N TRP A 183 -11.33 -0.95 16.23
CA TRP A 183 -10.81 -2.29 15.95
C TRP A 183 -11.51 -3.35 16.80
N ASP A 184 -11.58 -3.15 18.12
CA ASP A 184 -12.23 -4.10 19.03
C ASP A 184 -13.71 -4.29 18.68
N ALA A 185 -14.41 -3.22 18.30
CA ALA A 185 -15.79 -3.31 17.83
C ALA A 185 -15.92 -4.21 16.59
N ARG A 186 -15.02 -4.09 15.61
CA ARG A 186 -14.99 -4.97 14.43
C ARG A 186 -14.71 -6.43 14.81
N VAL A 187 -13.76 -6.68 15.71
CA VAL A 187 -13.43 -8.04 16.19
C VAL A 187 -14.60 -8.67 16.94
N ARG A 188 -15.27 -7.92 17.82
CA ARG A 188 -16.50 -8.35 18.51
C ARG A 188 -17.61 -8.69 17.54
N GLN A 189 -17.82 -7.84 16.54
CA GLN A 189 -18.83 -8.04 15.52
C GLN A 189 -18.56 -9.33 14.73
N HIS A 190 -17.34 -9.50 14.23
CA HIS A 190 -16.92 -10.66 13.45
C HIS A 190 -16.96 -11.98 14.23
N LEU A 191 -16.50 -12.00 15.48
CA LEU A 191 -16.44 -13.23 16.29
C LEU A 191 -17.77 -13.56 16.96
N GLY A 192 -18.60 -12.55 17.26
CA GLY A 192 -19.85 -12.69 17.99
C GLY A 192 -19.65 -13.38 19.33
N THR A 193 -20.40 -14.46 19.57
CA THR A 193 -20.32 -15.25 20.82
C THR A 193 -18.95 -15.87 21.08
N ARG A 194 -18.08 -15.96 20.07
CA ARG A 194 -16.71 -16.53 20.20
C ARG A 194 -15.69 -15.50 20.69
N TYR A 195 -16.06 -14.23 20.86
CA TYR A 195 -15.13 -13.16 21.20
C TYR A 195 -14.39 -13.39 22.54
N ASP A 196 -15.03 -13.98 23.53
CA ASP A 196 -14.39 -14.28 24.82
C ASP A 196 -13.28 -15.33 24.68
N ALA A 197 -13.37 -16.19 23.66
CA ALA A 197 -12.36 -17.16 23.26
C ALA A 197 -11.56 -16.72 22.01
N ARG A 198 -11.47 -15.42 21.73
CA ARG A 198 -10.87 -14.88 20.49
C ARG A 198 -9.46 -15.37 20.19
N ARG A 199 -8.60 -15.53 21.20
CA ARG A 199 -7.22 -16.02 21.00
C ARG A 199 -7.20 -17.43 20.40
N GLY A 200 -8.13 -18.29 20.80
CA GLY A 200 -8.30 -19.61 20.20
C GLY A 200 -8.82 -19.55 18.77
N CYS A 201 -9.71 -18.59 18.47
CA CYS A 201 -10.17 -18.36 17.10
C CYS A 201 -9.02 -17.88 16.19
N PHE A 202 -8.19 -16.96 16.68
CA PHE A 202 -7.03 -16.45 15.93
C PHE A 202 -6.01 -17.56 15.66
N ASP A 203 -5.70 -18.37 16.66
CA ASP A 203 -4.80 -19.52 16.51
C ASP A 203 -5.32 -20.54 15.50
N TRP A 204 -6.64 -20.78 15.51
CA TRP A 204 -7.28 -21.67 14.55
C TRP A 204 -7.25 -21.11 13.13
N ASP A 205 -7.56 -19.82 12.93
CA ASP A 205 -7.46 -19.17 11.61
C ASP A 205 -6.02 -19.24 11.06
N LEU A 206 -5.01 -18.99 11.91
CA LEU A 206 -3.62 -19.07 11.51
C LEU A 206 -3.24 -20.50 11.09
N THR A 207 -3.42 -21.46 12.00
CA THR A 207 -2.90 -22.81 11.83
C THR A 207 -3.68 -23.58 10.75
N MET A 208 -5.01 -23.47 10.75
CA MET A 208 -5.87 -24.28 9.89
C MET A 208 -6.21 -23.63 8.55
N LYS A 209 -5.91 -22.33 8.36
CA LYS A 209 -6.20 -21.64 7.09
C LYS A 209 -4.98 -21.00 6.46
N LEU A 210 -4.14 -20.29 7.21
CA LEU A 210 -2.95 -19.65 6.63
C LEU A 210 -1.81 -20.65 6.44
N HIS A 211 -1.44 -21.40 7.48
CA HIS A 211 -0.35 -22.38 7.41
C HIS A 211 -0.66 -23.50 6.41
N ASP A 212 -1.90 -24.01 6.39
CA ASP A 212 -2.40 -24.95 5.37
C ASP A 212 -2.26 -24.43 3.93
N LYS A 213 -2.26 -23.10 3.74
CA LYS A 213 -2.07 -22.45 2.43
C LYS A 213 -0.63 -22.04 2.14
N GLY A 214 0.33 -22.48 2.97
CA GLY A 214 1.76 -22.25 2.78
C GLY A 214 2.30 -21.00 3.47
N CYS A 215 1.50 -20.26 4.25
CA CYS A 215 1.94 -19.06 4.95
C CYS A 215 2.60 -19.37 6.31
N GLY A 216 3.43 -20.42 6.38
CA GLY A 216 4.08 -20.88 7.61
C GLY A 216 5.03 -19.86 8.24
N VAL A 217 5.53 -18.91 7.45
CA VAL A 217 6.37 -17.79 7.90
C VAL A 217 5.63 -16.81 8.81
N ILE A 218 4.30 -16.78 8.77
CA ILE A 218 3.51 -15.95 9.66
C ILE A 218 3.49 -16.62 11.04
N HIS A 219 4.23 -16.05 11.98
CA HIS A 219 4.36 -16.55 13.33
C HIS A 219 3.10 -16.30 14.16
N LYS A 220 2.87 -17.18 15.14
CA LYS A 220 1.70 -17.09 16.04
C LYS A 220 1.64 -15.78 16.81
N GLN A 221 2.78 -15.31 17.31
CA GLN A 221 2.83 -14.10 18.13
C GLN A 221 2.49 -12.85 17.32
N GLU A 222 3.03 -12.70 16.10
CA GLU A 222 2.76 -11.54 15.25
C GLU A 222 1.30 -11.53 14.76
N TYR A 223 0.76 -12.67 14.35
CA TYR A 223 -0.63 -12.76 13.89
C TYR A 223 -1.65 -12.50 15.00
N ILE A 224 -1.47 -13.09 16.19
CA ILE A 224 -2.37 -12.83 17.33
C ILE A 224 -2.30 -11.37 17.74
N ARG A 225 -1.10 -10.79 17.82
CA ARG A 225 -0.91 -9.38 18.16
C ARG A 225 -1.64 -8.47 17.18
N TRP A 226 -1.44 -8.68 15.89
CA TRP A 226 -2.13 -7.94 14.84
C TRP A 226 -3.66 -8.11 14.91
N ARG A 227 -4.17 -9.32 15.13
CA ARG A 227 -5.62 -9.56 15.32
C ARG A 227 -6.17 -8.84 16.56
N GLU A 228 -5.37 -8.68 17.62
CA GLU A 228 -5.78 -8.01 18.85
C GLU A 228 -5.81 -6.48 18.74
N SER A 229 -4.81 -5.85 18.10
CA SER A 229 -4.66 -4.39 18.09
C SER A 229 -4.74 -3.72 16.71
N GLY A 230 -4.54 -4.48 15.64
CA GLY A 230 -4.36 -3.97 14.28
C GLY A 230 -2.95 -3.43 13.99
N VAL A 231 -1.99 -3.65 14.89
CA VAL A 231 -0.57 -3.29 14.67
C VAL A 231 0.18 -4.53 14.18
N ALA A 232 0.65 -4.47 12.93
CA ALA A 232 1.34 -5.59 12.25
C ALA A 232 2.86 -5.48 12.34
N PHE A 233 3.41 -4.26 12.25
CA PHE A 233 4.84 -4.00 12.11
C PHE A 233 5.36 -3.19 13.29
N GLU A 234 6.20 -3.81 14.11
CA GLU A 234 6.80 -3.20 15.30
C GLU A 234 8.29 -3.07 15.08
N MET A 235 8.68 -1.94 14.48
CA MET A 235 10.01 -1.75 13.92
C MET A 235 11.02 -1.20 14.93
N ARG A 236 10.54 -0.39 15.87
CA ARG A 236 11.38 0.25 16.89
C ARG A 236 10.73 0.20 18.25
N GLU A 237 11.55 0.36 19.28
CA GLU A 237 11.08 0.66 20.63
C GLU A 237 10.36 2.01 20.60
N GLY A 238 9.04 1.98 20.77
CA GLY A 238 8.20 3.17 20.68
C GLY A 238 6.73 2.83 20.95
N LEU A 239 5.97 3.86 21.32
CA LEU A 239 4.54 3.71 21.58
C LEU A 239 3.75 3.88 20.28
N TYR A 240 3.09 2.80 19.88
CA TYR A 240 2.09 2.80 18.80
C TYR A 240 0.73 3.17 19.41
N CYS A 241 0.42 4.48 19.43
CA CYS A 241 -0.76 4.99 20.11
C CYS A 241 -1.51 6.09 19.35
N ILE A 242 -1.02 6.49 18.17
CA ILE A 242 -1.70 7.46 17.32
C ILE A 242 -2.44 6.75 16.22
N ALA A 243 -3.75 6.98 16.10
CA ALA A 243 -4.56 6.39 15.04
C ALA A 243 -4.03 6.77 13.65
N ASN A 244 -3.70 5.77 12.83
CA ASN A 244 -3.32 5.95 11.44
C ASN A 244 -4.52 6.46 10.64
N GLN A 245 -4.52 7.76 10.34
CA GLN A 245 -5.66 8.40 9.67
C GLN A 245 -5.91 7.85 8.25
N SER A 246 -4.88 7.29 7.62
CA SER A 246 -4.96 6.72 6.27
C SER A 246 -5.63 5.34 6.21
N LEU A 247 -6.01 4.75 7.37
CA LEU A 247 -6.79 3.51 7.49
C LEU A 247 -8.21 3.74 7.99
N LEU A 248 -8.60 5.00 8.19
CA LEU A 248 -9.94 5.37 8.66
C LEU A 248 -10.81 5.79 7.49
N SER A 249 -12.01 5.23 7.44
CA SER A 249 -13.00 5.52 6.42
C SER A 249 -14.37 5.81 7.01
N THR A 250 -15.26 6.39 6.19
CA THR A 250 -16.65 6.63 6.60
C THR A 250 -17.59 5.66 5.92
N ARG A 251 -18.29 4.84 6.70
CA ARG A 251 -19.32 3.93 6.21
C ARG A 251 -20.70 4.48 6.51
N VAL A 252 -21.58 4.52 5.52
CA VAL A 252 -22.96 4.98 5.68
C VAL A 252 -23.86 3.82 6.07
N PHE A 253 -24.58 3.95 7.17
CA PHE A 253 -25.58 3.00 7.64
C PHE A 253 -26.98 3.60 7.48
N SER A 254 -27.97 2.76 7.13
CA SER A 254 -29.38 3.16 7.20
C SER A 254 -29.95 2.73 8.55
N ARG A 255 -30.41 3.69 9.36
CA ARG A 255 -31.03 3.44 10.66
C ARG A 255 -32.37 4.16 10.71
N ARG A 256 -33.47 3.39 10.75
CA ARG A 256 -34.85 3.92 10.82
C ARG A 256 -35.20 4.91 9.68
N GLY A 257 -34.65 4.70 8.48
CA GLY A 257 -34.85 5.57 7.32
C GLY A 257 -33.78 6.65 7.14
N ASP A 258 -33.06 7.03 8.20
CA ASP A 258 -31.99 8.01 8.13
C ASP A 258 -30.65 7.38 7.71
N LYS A 259 -29.87 8.13 6.93
CA LYS A 259 -28.49 7.75 6.56
C LYS A 259 -27.51 8.38 7.55
N VAL A 260 -26.81 7.55 8.32
CA VAL A 260 -25.81 7.99 9.30
C VAL A 260 -24.43 7.52 8.84
N GLY A 261 -23.52 8.46 8.59
CA GLY A 261 -22.12 8.18 8.33
C GLY A 261 -21.37 7.89 9.63
N VAL A 262 -20.75 6.72 9.74
CA VAL A 262 -19.92 6.34 10.88
C VAL A 262 -18.48 6.21 10.42
N ARG A 263 -17.61 7.07 10.98
CA ARG A 263 -16.17 6.99 10.77
C ARG A 263 -15.57 5.87 11.62
N GLY A 264 -14.67 5.08 11.06
CA GLY A 264 -14.02 3.98 11.77
C GLY A 264 -13.05 3.21 10.87
N TYR A 265 -12.57 2.08 11.38
CA TYR A 265 -11.79 1.13 10.59
C TYR A 265 -12.74 0.14 9.88
N TRP A 266 -12.84 0.26 8.56
CA TRP A 266 -13.72 -0.58 7.74
C TRP A 266 -12.99 -1.60 6.85
N GLY A 267 -11.74 -1.91 7.20
CA GLY A 267 -10.90 -2.87 6.48
C GLY A 267 -10.85 -4.27 7.08
N ASP A 268 -9.85 -5.04 6.64
CA ASP A 268 -9.65 -6.44 6.98
C ASP A 268 -9.05 -6.61 8.38
N ILE A 269 -9.70 -7.41 9.21
CA ILE A 269 -9.20 -7.77 10.53
C ILE A 269 -8.77 -9.23 10.62
N VAL A 270 -8.88 -10.03 9.54
CA VAL A 270 -8.60 -11.47 9.45
C VAL A 270 -7.41 -11.78 8.55
N SER A 271 -7.36 -11.23 7.34
CA SER A 271 -6.29 -11.46 6.36
C SER A 271 -5.23 -10.37 6.53
N SER A 272 -4.12 -10.73 7.18
CA SER A 272 -3.09 -9.77 7.62
C SER A 272 -2.35 -9.08 6.47
N PRO A 273 -1.81 -7.86 6.66
CA PRO A 273 -0.99 -7.16 5.67
C PRO A 273 0.30 -7.90 5.29
N TYR A 274 0.72 -8.88 6.09
CA TYR A 274 1.85 -9.77 5.77
C TYR A 274 1.70 -10.48 4.41
N LEU A 275 0.47 -10.65 3.92
CA LEU A 275 0.22 -11.28 2.62
C LEU A 275 0.87 -10.52 1.45
N SER A 276 1.02 -9.19 1.53
CA SER A 276 1.56 -8.38 0.43
C SER A 276 3.08 -8.50 0.29
N PHE A 277 3.81 -8.53 1.41
CA PHE A 277 5.28 -8.44 1.39
C PHE A 277 6.00 -9.49 2.26
N GLY A 278 5.29 -10.26 3.08
CA GLY A 278 5.89 -11.10 4.12
C GLY A 278 5.84 -12.61 3.88
N ILE A 279 5.06 -13.08 2.91
CA ILE A 279 4.86 -14.53 2.70
C ILE A 279 5.71 -15.14 1.57
N GLU A 280 6.29 -14.32 0.71
CA GLU A 280 7.16 -14.75 -0.40
C GLU A 280 8.39 -13.84 -0.47
N THR A 281 9.52 -14.39 -0.90
CA THR A 281 10.75 -13.60 -1.09
C THR A 281 11.71 -14.31 -2.04
N ASP A 282 12.52 -13.51 -2.74
CA ASP A 282 13.61 -14.00 -3.58
C ASP A 282 14.83 -14.45 -2.74
N TYR A 283 14.90 -14.03 -1.48
CA TYR A 283 15.96 -14.33 -0.51
C TYR A 283 15.72 -15.66 0.23
N LYS A 284 16.19 -16.76 -0.34
CA LYS A 284 15.97 -18.12 0.19
C LYS A 284 16.47 -18.31 1.63
N GLU A 285 17.47 -17.55 2.05
CA GLU A 285 17.99 -17.55 3.41
C GLU A 285 16.98 -17.08 4.47
N LEU A 286 16.03 -16.22 4.10
CA LEU A 286 14.95 -15.77 4.98
C LEU A 286 13.86 -16.85 5.14
N LEU A 287 13.80 -17.83 4.23
CA LEU A 287 12.84 -18.93 4.29
C LEU A 287 13.37 -20.16 5.03
N LYS A 288 14.58 -20.08 5.61
CA LYS A 288 15.18 -21.19 6.36
C LYS A 288 14.34 -21.56 7.57
N THR A 289 14.26 -22.87 7.81
CA THR A 289 13.59 -23.43 8.99
C THR A 289 14.59 -24.10 9.92
N GLN A 290 14.33 -24.02 11.22
CA GLN A 290 15.03 -24.74 12.28
C GLN A 290 13.97 -25.34 13.21
N ASN A 291 14.10 -26.63 13.54
CA ASN A 291 13.10 -27.36 14.34
C ASN A 291 11.66 -27.24 13.78
N ASN A 292 11.52 -27.31 12.44
CA ASN A 292 10.25 -27.14 11.72
C ASN A 292 9.55 -25.79 11.90
N GLN A 293 10.27 -24.76 12.34
CA GLN A 293 9.78 -23.38 12.44
C GLN A 293 10.65 -22.46 11.60
N HIS A 294 10.07 -21.43 10.99
CA HIS A 294 10.84 -20.44 10.26
C HIS A 294 11.72 -19.64 11.24
N VAL A 295 12.97 -19.39 10.84
CA VAL A 295 13.92 -18.59 11.64
C VAL A 295 13.56 -17.11 11.57
N LYS A 296 13.02 -16.66 10.44
CA LYS A 296 12.59 -15.28 10.18
C LYS A 296 11.08 -15.20 10.12
N THR A 297 10.55 -14.07 10.58
CA THR A 297 9.11 -13.79 10.64
C THR A 297 8.60 -13.18 9.33
N ALA A 298 7.28 -13.07 9.19
CA ALA A 298 6.70 -12.34 8.06
C ALA A 298 7.03 -10.83 8.12
N GLN A 299 7.23 -10.25 9.30
CA GLN A 299 7.78 -8.91 9.45
C GLN A 299 9.21 -8.82 8.87
N ASP A 300 10.12 -9.72 9.26
CA ASP A 300 11.51 -9.70 8.77
C ASP A 300 11.56 -9.77 7.23
N ILE A 301 10.73 -10.64 6.65
CA ILE A 301 10.62 -10.80 5.19
C ILE A 301 10.04 -9.53 4.55
N SER A 302 9.01 -8.92 5.15
CA SER A 302 8.41 -7.69 4.64
C SER A 302 9.42 -6.54 4.59
N VAL A 303 10.24 -6.40 5.64
CA VAL A 303 11.30 -5.39 5.72
C VAL A 303 12.31 -5.59 4.60
N ALA A 304 12.88 -6.79 4.48
CA ALA A 304 13.89 -7.09 3.46
C ALA A 304 13.34 -6.89 2.03
N ASN A 305 12.10 -7.31 1.78
CA ASN A 305 11.46 -7.13 0.48
C ASN A 305 11.21 -5.66 0.15
N VAL A 306 10.66 -4.87 1.09
CA VAL A 306 10.40 -3.43 0.87
C VAL A 306 11.70 -2.65 0.71
N GLU A 307 12.74 -2.93 1.50
CA GLU A 307 14.07 -2.33 1.31
C GLU A 307 14.64 -2.63 -0.07
N THR A 308 14.45 -3.86 -0.56
CA THR A 308 14.90 -4.26 -1.89
C THR A 308 14.16 -3.49 -2.98
N LEU A 309 12.83 -3.33 -2.85
CA LEU A 309 12.04 -2.53 -3.76
C LEU A 309 12.54 -1.07 -3.78
N PHE A 310 12.74 -0.46 -2.62
CA PHE A 310 13.22 0.92 -2.51
C PHE A 310 14.63 1.09 -3.05
N LYS A 311 15.52 0.12 -2.84
CA LYS A 311 16.87 0.12 -3.43
C LYS A 311 16.81 0.09 -4.95
N SER A 312 15.93 -0.73 -5.53
CA SER A 312 15.72 -0.75 -6.98
C SER A 312 15.21 0.59 -7.51
N LEU A 313 14.27 1.24 -6.81
CA LEU A 313 13.78 2.57 -7.18
C LEU A 313 14.88 3.62 -7.10
N SER A 314 15.66 3.67 -6.00
CA SER A 314 16.77 4.60 -5.83
C SER A 314 17.82 4.43 -6.93
N THR A 315 18.17 3.19 -7.27
CA THR A 315 19.10 2.89 -8.37
C THR A 315 18.58 3.42 -9.71
N ARG A 316 17.31 3.19 -10.03
CA ARG A 316 16.66 3.73 -11.24
C ARG A 316 16.61 5.27 -11.24
N GLY A 317 16.37 5.87 -10.08
CA GLY A 317 16.40 7.33 -9.90
C GLY A 317 17.81 7.93 -9.96
N GLY A 318 18.86 7.17 -10.23
CA GLY A 318 20.25 7.65 -10.30
C GLY A 318 20.96 7.76 -8.96
N HIS A 319 20.37 7.25 -7.88
CA HIS A 319 20.92 7.30 -6.53
C HIS A 319 21.54 5.93 -6.19
N THR A 320 22.77 5.70 -6.63
CA THR A 320 23.54 4.52 -6.24
C THR A 320 24.14 4.71 -4.86
N HIS A 321 23.78 3.84 -3.91
CA HIS A 321 24.47 3.75 -2.63
C HIS A 321 25.89 3.22 -2.88
N VAL A 322 26.92 4.04 -2.64
CA VAL A 322 28.27 3.54 -2.45
C VAL A 322 28.23 2.75 -1.14
N SER A 323 28.12 1.43 -1.25
CA SER A 323 28.33 0.55 -0.10
C SER A 323 29.83 0.52 0.16
N GLU A 324 30.29 1.22 1.19
CA GLU A 324 31.61 1.00 1.78
C GLU A 324 31.70 -0.45 2.28
N LEU A 325 32.22 -1.32 1.42
CA LEU A 325 32.93 -2.51 1.83
C LEU A 325 34.42 -2.19 1.69
N THR A 326 34.98 -1.54 2.70
CA THR A 326 36.39 -1.79 3.04
C THR A 326 36.42 -2.26 4.49
N LYS A 327 36.75 -3.55 4.61
CA LYS A 327 37.41 -4.08 5.81
C LYS A 327 38.69 -3.26 5.98
N ASP A 328 38.94 -2.74 7.19
CA ASP A 328 40.19 -3.00 7.89
C ASP A 328 40.15 -2.56 9.37
N SER A 329 40.56 -3.53 10.20
CA SER A 329 41.25 -3.44 11.50
C SER A 329 40.67 -2.68 12.71
N PHE A 330 40.39 -3.48 13.75
CA PHE A 330 40.69 -3.27 15.18
C PHE A 330 41.66 -2.11 15.50
N ASP A 331 41.35 -1.26 16.49
CA ASP A 331 41.84 -1.44 17.87
C ASP A 331 41.20 -0.49 18.92
N HIS A 332 41.50 -0.80 20.18
CA HIS A 332 40.84 -0.56 21.47
C HIS A 332 40.63 0.86 22.08
N THR A 333 39.63 0.89 22.98
CA THR A 333 39.54 1.53 24.32
C THR A 333 39.48 3.06 24.49
N ALA A 334 38.43 3.56 25.16
CA ALA A 334 38.48 4.02 26.56
C ALA A 334 37.12 4.55 27.05
N GLU A 335 36.77 4.17 28.28
CA GLU A 335 35.69 4.71 29.11
C GLU A 335 35.87 6.22 29.39
N THR A 336 34.79 6.96 29.67
CA THR A 336 34.70 7.88 30.84
C THR A 336 33.27 8.40 31.02
N HIS A 337 32.79 8.29 32.26
CA HIS A 337 31.54 8.79 32.85
C HIS A 337 31.58 10.30 33.18
N LEU A 338 30.37 10.88 33.38
CA LEU A 338 30.06 12.11 34.18
C LEU A 338 30.46 13.45 33.54
N SER A 339 29.75 14.58 33.70
CA SER A 339 28.77 15.01 34.71
C SER A 339 27.96 16.22 34.23
N CYS A 340 26.78 16.39 34.81
CA CYS A 340 25.92 17.57 34.76
C CYS A 340 26.62 18.85 35.26
N GLN A 341 26.30 20.00 34.67
CA GLN A 341 26.35 21.30 35.35
C GLN A 341 25.12 22.14 35.00
N LEU A 342 24.45 22.57 36.07
CA LEU A 342 23.41 23.59 36.13
C LEU A 342 24.10 24.96 36.10
N GLU A 343 23.58 25.90 35.32
CA GLU A 343 23.87 27.32 35.54
C GLU A 343 22.60 28.18 35.39
N GLU A 344 22.56 29.19 36.25
CA GLU A 344 21.42 29.94 36.76
C GLU A 344 20.91 31.04 35.82
N GLU A 345 19.65 31.40 36.03
CA GLU A 345 18.93 32.50 35.39
C GLU A 345 19.63 33.86 35.59
N ARG A 346 19.75 34.64 34.50
CA ARG A 346 19.82 36.10 34.56
C ARG A 346 18.69 36.71 33.76
N VAL A 347 17.78 37.36 34.48
CA VAL A 347 16.74 38.22 33.94
C VAL A 347 17.36 39.56 33.56
N CYS A 348 17.25 39.94 32.28
CA CYS A 348 17.33 41.33 31.83
C CYS A 348 16.13 41.61 30.93
N THR A 349 15.21 42.42 31.44
CA THR A 349 14.18 43.12 30.69
C THR A 349 14.83 44.12 29.72
N VAL A 350 14.33 44.22 28.48
CA VAL A 350 14.01 45.47 27.75
C VAL A 350 13.64 45.15 26.28
N ASP A 351 12.49 45.73 25.90
CA ASP A 351 11.91 46.11 24.61
C ASP A 351 11.49 45.07 23.55
N GLN A 352 10.18 44.79 23.61
CA GLN A 352 9.36 44.14 22.59
C GLN A 352 9.11 45.10 21.43
N GLU A 353 9.84 44.97 20.33
CA GLU A 353 9.35 45.31 18.97
C GLU A 353 10.29 44.89 17.83
N GLU A 354 11.53 44.47 18.12
CA GLU A 354 12.46 43.94 17.09
C GLU A 354 12.56 42.40 17.02
N THR A 355 12.04 41.67 18.00
CA THR A 355 12.07 40.18 18.05
C THR A 355 11.11 39.49 17.07
N VAL A 356 10.06 40.17 16.61
CA VAL A 356 9.05 39.57 15.70
C VAL A 356 9.57 39.38 14.26
N LYS A 357 10.65 40.08 13.87
CA LYS A 357 11.21 39.97 12.51
C LYS A 357 12.31 38.91 12.37
N LEU A 358 13.02 38.55 13.45
CA LEU A 358 14.00 37.46 13.43
C LEU A 358 13.34 36.09 13.61
N ASP A 359 12.34 35.97 14.49
CA ASP A 359 11.61 34.70 14.71
C ASP A 359 10.84 34.24 13.47
N ASN A 360 10.26 35.16 12.70
CA ASN A 360 9.55 34.80 11.46
C ASN A 360 10.48 34.36 10.32
N LYS A 361 11.77 34.77 10.34
CA LYS A 361 12.76 34.25 9.38
C LYS A 361 13.28 32.89 9.82
N GLN A 362 13.54 32.68 11.11
CA GLN A 362 13.97 31.37 11.62
C GLN A 362 12.86 30.31 11.51
N HIS A 363 11.59 30.65 11.77
CA HIS A 363 10.47 29.73 11.54
C HIS A 363 10.14 29.49 10.06
N ALA A 364 10.44 30.43 9.16
CA ALA A 364 10.32 30.21 7.72
C ALA A 364 11.47 29.33 7.19
N GLU A 365 12.70 29.54 7.68
CA GLU A 365 13.89 28.76 7.31
C GLU A 365 13.87 27.33 7.91
N GLU A 366 13.31 27.12 9.11
CA GLU A 366 13.07 25.78 9.66
C GLU A 366 11.95 25.02 8.95
N LYS A 367 10.86 25.70 8.56
CA LYS A 367 9.80 25.08 7.74
C LYS A 367 10.28 24.67 6.35
N GLN A 368 11.31 25.32 5.83
CA GLN A 368 11.92 25.00 4.54
C GLN A 368 12.89 23.80 4.63
N LYS A 369 13.36 23.46 5.84
CA LYS A 369 14.36 22.42 6.10
C LYS A 369 13.83 20.98 6.14
N HIS A 370 12.52 20.76 6.06
CA HIS A 370 11.89 19.42 6.14
C HIS A 370 10.99 19.11 4.93
N GLN A 371 11.27 19.73 3.78
CA GLN A 371 10.56 19.38 2.56
C GLN A 371 11.05 18.01 2.08
N ILE A 372 10.17 17.00 2.12
CA ILE A 372 10.46 15.70 1.52
C ILE A 372 10.51 15.88 0.00
N GLU A 373 11.71 15.78 -0.55
CA GLU A 373 11.97 15.76 -1.98
C GLU A 373 11.62 14.39 -2.56
N LEU A 374 11.11 14.35 -3.79
CA LEU A 374 10.75 13.12 -4.49
C LEU A 374 11.78 12.82 -5.58
N MET A 375 12.24 11.57 -5.65
CA MET A 375 13.11 11.11 -6.72
C MET A 375 12.31 10.95 -8.02
N ASN A 376 12.87 11.46 -9.12
CA ASN A 376 12.34 11.18 -10.44
C ASN A 376 12.74 9.76 -10.87
N LEU A 377 11.83 9.02 -11.50
CA LEU A 377 12.07 7.70 -12.04
C LEU A 377 12.03 7.77 -13.57
N PRO A 378 13.19 7.80 -14.26
CA PRO A 378 13.24 7.93 -15.71
C PRO A 378 12.38 6.86 -16.40
N GLY A 379 11.50 7.33 -17.29
CA GLY A 379 10.62 6.48 -18.07
C GLY A 379 9.46 5.85 -17.30
N VAL A 380 9.19 6.24 -16.04
CA VAL A 380 8.09 5.66 -15.24
C VAL A 380 7.03 6.72 -14.92
N SER A 381 5.77 6.41 -15.22
CA SER A 381 4.60 7.21 -14.86
C SER A 381 3.50 6.34 -14.25
N VAL A 382 2.69 6.96 -13.39
CA VAL A 382 1.52 6.35 -12.75
C VAL A 382 0.38 7.35 -12.77
N SER A 383 -0.70 6.99 -13.48
CA SER A 383 -1.89 7.83 -13.63
C SER A 383 -3.12 7.18 -13.03
N PHE A 384 -3.87 7.93 -12.24
CA PHE A 384 -5.11 7.47 -11.61
C PHE A 384 -6.33 7.81 -12.48
N LEU A 385 -7.16 6.80 -12.74
CA LEU A 385 -8.35 6.88 -13.57
C LEU A 385 -9.62 6.66 -12.74
N SER A 386 -10.68 7.42 -13.06
CA SER A 386 -12.01 7.17 -12.50
C SER A 386 -12.52 5.79 -12.91
N LEU A 387 -13.05 5.01 -11.96
CA LEU A 387 -13.58 3.66 -12.21
C LEU A 387 -14.68 3.63 -13.28
N ASP A 388 -15.53 4.67 -13.34
CA ASP A 388 -16.57 4.80 -14.37
C ASP A 388 -16.02 4.92 -15.80
N SER A 389 -14.70 5.07 -15.94
CA SER A 389 -14.01 5.08 -17.22
C SER A 389 -13.71 3.68 -17.74
N LEU A 390 -13.74 2.64 -16.90
CA LEU A 390 -13.38 1.28 -17.29
C LEU A 390 -14.20 0.76 -18.50
N PRO A 391 -15.55 0.86 -18.51
CA PRO A 391 -16.36 0.46 -19.67
C PRO A 391 -16.17 1.37 -20.90
N LYS A 392 -15.58 2.56 -20.70
CA LYS A 392 -15.37 3.58 -21.74
C LYS A 392 -13.96 3.55 -22.32
N LEU A 393 -13.03 2.78 -21.74
CA LEU A 393 -11.67 2.65 -22.27
C LEU A 393 -11.67 2.23 -23.74
N PRO A 394 -12.43 1.20 -24.17
CA PRO A 394 -12.44 0.74 -25.56
C PRO A 394 -12.93 1.81 -26.54
N MET A 395 -13.79 2.72 -26.09
CA MET A 395 -14.36 3.79 -26.91
C MET A 395 -13.35 4.90 -27.23
N LYS A 396 -12.24 4.96 -26.50
CA LYS A 396 -11.20 5.97 -26.70
C LYS A 396 -10.02 5.35 -27.44
N SER A 397 -9.73 5.87 -28.62
CA SER A 397 -8.64 5.38 -29.49
C SER A 397 -7.30 5.26 -28.78
N ARG A 398 -6.97 6.17 -27.84
CA ARG A 398 -5.73 6.16 -27.06
C ARG A 398 -5.50 4.90 -26.21
N PHE A 399 -6.57 4.17 -25.88
CA PHE A 399 -6.50 2.96 -25.06
C PHE A 399 -6.68 1.68 -25.90
N CYS A 400 -6.88 1.80 -27.20
CA CYS A 400 -7.02 0.65 -28.09
C CYS A 400 -5.69 -0.10 -28.16
N ARG A 401 -5.72 -1.41 -27.85
CA ARG A 401 -4.55 -2.30 -27.84
C ARG A 401 -3.33 -1.76 -27.07
N LEU A 402 -3.58 -1.01 -26.00
CA LEU A 402 -2.53 -0.34 -25.22
C LEU A 402 -1.89 -1.28 -24.19
N PHE A 403 -2.70 -2.03 -23.43
CA PHE A 403 -2.22 -2.65 -22.19
C PHE A 403 -1.50 -3.97 -22.45
N ASN A 404 -0.22 -4.04 -22.08
CA ASN A 404 0.59 -5.27 -22.13
C ASN A 404 0.25 -6.21 -20.98
N ALA A 405 -0.09 -5.66 -19.81
CA ALA A 405 -0.55 -6.43 -18.67
C ALA A 405 -1.75 -5.75 -18.01
N ILE A 406 -2.69 -6.56 -17.55
CA ILE A 406 -3.89 -6.13 -16.84
C ILE A 406 -3.97 -6.92 -15.54
N TYR A 407 -4.12 -6.22 -14.43
CA TYR A 407 -4.36 -6.80 -13.12
C TYR A 407 -5.78 -6.48 -12.67
N CYS A 408 -6.47 -7.47 -12.09
CA CYS A 408 -7.75 -7.24 -11.44
C CYS A 408 -7.81 -7.95 -10.09
N SER A 409 -8.24 -7.22 -9.05
CA SER A 409 -8.37 -7.79 -7.71
C SER A 409 -9.61 -8.66 -7.56
N ALA A 410 -9.61 -9.50 -6.52
CA ALA A 410 -10.73 -10.38 -6.20
C ALA A 410 -12.03 -9.58 -5.93
N SER A 411 -11.91 -8.37 -5.39
CA SER A 411 -13.06 -7.49 -5.08
C SER A 411 -13.65 -6.80 -6.30
N MET A 412 -12.91 -6.74 -7.42
CA MET A 412 -13.29 -5.95 -8.61
C MET A 412 -13.43 -6.75 -9.90
N VAL A 413 -13.20 -8.07 -9.88
CA VAL A 413 -13.29 -8.94 -11.07
C VAL A 413 -14.63 -8.85 -11.82
N HIS A 414 -15.72 -8.55 -11.11
CA HIS A 414 -17.05 -8.38 -11.69
C HIS A 414 -17.21 -7.15 -12.61
N HIS A 415 -16.23 -6.23 -12.61
CA HIS A 415 -16.19 -5.11 -13.53
C HIS A 415 -15.52 -5.45 -14.88
N LEU A 416 -14.90 -6.62 -15.01
CA LEU A 416 -14.33 -7.06 -16.28
C LEU A 416 -15.44 -7.53 -17.22
N ASP A 417 -15.35 -7.16 -18.48
CA ASP A 417 -16.29 -7.57 -19.53
C ASP A 417 -15.55 -7.89 -20.85
N SER A 418 -16.32 -8.29 -21.88
CA SER A 418 -15.78 -8.62 -23.21
C SER A 418 -15.08 -7.46 -23.92
N SER A 419 -15.31 -6.22 -23.48
CA SER A 419 -14.72 -5.03 -24.09
C SER A 419 -13.23 -4.89 -23.76
N LEU A 420 -12.76 -5.55 -22.70
CA LEU A 420 -11.35 -5.57 -22.29
C LEU A 420 -10.41 -6.08 -23.40
N LYS A 421 -10.87 -7.01 -24.25
CA LYS A 421 -10.09 -7.51 -25.40
C LYS A 421 -9.66 -6.38 -26.34
N GLN A 422 -10.45 -5.31 -26.46
CA GLN A 422 -10.16 -4.19 -27.38
C GLN A 422 -9.05 -3.27 -26.86
N THR A 423 -8.84 -3.22 -25.55
CA THR A 423 -7.80 -2.39 -24.92
C THR A 423 -6.52 -3.17 -24.65
N ALA A 424 -6.58 -4.50 -24.66
CA ALA A 424 -5.44 -5.38 -24.49
C ALA A 424 -4.53 -5.39 -25.73
N ALA A 425 -3.22 -5.19 -25.52
CA ALA A 425 -2.21 -5.31 -26.56
C ALA A 425 -2.09 -6.76 -27.07
N PRO A 426 -1.53 -6.99 -28.28
CA PRO A 426 -1.23 -8.35 -28.73
C PRO A 426 -0.36 -9.11 -27.72
N GLY A 427 -0.81 -10.29 -27.32
CA GLY A 427 -0.11 -11.11 -26.32
C GLY A 427 -0.22 -10.62 -24.88
N ALA A 428 -1.17 -9.73 -24.59
CA ALA A 428 -1.39 -9.22 -23.25
C ALA A 428 -1.67 -10.32 -22.23
N VAL A 429 -1.21 -10.07 -21.00
CA VAL A 429 -1.41 -10.96 -19.85
C VAL A 429 -2.48 -10.36 -18.94
N LEU A 430 -3.46 -11.17 -18.56
CA LEU A 430 -4.44 -10.85 -17.53
C LEU A 430 -4.10 -11.63 -16.25
N THR A 431 -3.82 -10.92 -15.17
CA THR A 431 -3.60 -11.50 -13.84
C THR A 431 -4.78 -11.15 -12.96
N VAL A 432 -5.48 -12.15 -12.44
CA VAL A 432 -6.62 -11.96 -11.53
C VAL A 432 -6.28 -12.50 -10.16
N GLU A 433 -6.41 -11.68 -9.13
CA GLU A 433 -6.26 -12.09 -7.74
C GLU A 433 -7.39 -13.05 -7.34
N LEU A 434 -7.01 -14.19 -6.78
CA LEU A 434 -7.94 -15.18 -6.27
C LEU A 434 -8.24 -14.92 -4.79
N ALA A 435 -9.35 -15.48 -4.33
CA ALA A 435 -9.78 -15.38 -2.95
C ALA A 435 -9.01 -16.31 -1.98
N ARG A 436 -7.78 -16.69 -2.34
CA ARG A 436 -6.97 -17.70 -1.64
C ARG A 436 -6.74 -17.32 -0.18
N TYR A 437 -6.40 -16.08 0.10
CA TYR A 437 -6.10 -15.65 1.47
C TYR A 437 -7.28 -14.95 2.16
N LEU A 438 -8.48 -14.99 1.57
CA LEU A 438 -9.72 -14.54 2.23
C LEU A 438 -10.22 -15.63 3.18
N LEU A 439 -9.78 -15.56 4.43
CA LEU A 439 -9.96 -16.62 5.42
C LEU A 439 -11.42 -16.85 5.87
N ASP A 440 -12.33 -15.92 5.56
CA ASP A 440 -13.75 -16.07 5.85
C ASP A 440 -14.48 -17.00 4.86
N LEU A 441 -13.82 -17.34 3.74
CA LEU A 441 -14.39 -18.23 2.73
C LEU A 441 -14.10 -19.70 3.03
N SER A 442 -15.07 -20.56 2.71
CA SER A 442 -14.86 -22.01 2.67
C SER A 442 -14.04 -22.41 1.44
N LYS A 443 -13.44 -23.61 1.47
CA LYS A 443 -12.72 -24.18 0.32
C LYS A 443 -13.63 -24.30 -0.92
N GLU A 444 -14.92 -24.58 -0.73
CA GLU A 444 -15.91 -24.64 -1.81
C GLU A 444 -16.20 -23.26 -2.42
N GLN A 445 -16.32 -22.23 -1.59
CA GLN A 445 -16.51 -20.85 -2.05
C GLN A 445 -15.27 -20.34 -2.81
N GLU A 446 -14.07 -20.65 -2.32
CA GLU A 446 -12.81 -20.33 -2.99
C GLU A 446 -12.72 -21.00 -4.38
N ALA A 447 -13.03 -22.30 -4.47
CA ALA A 447 -13.03 -23.03 -5.74
C ALA A 447 -14.12 -22.52 -6.72
N SER A 448 -15.30 -22.20 -6.21
CA SER A 448 -16.38 -21.61 -7.00
C SER A 448 -15.99 -20.23 -7.54
N PHE A 449 -15.29 -19.42 -6.73
CA PHE A 449 -14.78 -18.12 -7.17
C PHE A 449 -13.72 -18.28 -8.27
N ALA A 450 -12.76 -19.19 -8.12
CA ALA A 450 -11.74 -19.46 -9.15
C ALA A 450 -12.36 -19.93 -10.48
N THR A 451 -13.42 -20.74 -10.41
CA THR A 451 -14.19 -21.16 -11.59
C THR A 451 -14.84 -19.95 -12.26
N ARG A 452 -15.49 -19.08 -11.47
CA ARG A 452 -16.13 -17.86 -12.00
C ARG A 452 -15.13 -16.89 -12.62
N VAL A 453 -13.94 -16.73 -12.02
CA VAL A 453 -12.84 -15.93 -12.59
C VAL A 453 -12.44 -16.47 -13.97
N SER A 454 -12.35 -17.80 -14.11
CA SER A 454 -12.00 -18.45 -15.37
C SER A 454 -13.07 -18.24 -16.46
N GLU A 455 -14.36 -18.26 -16.08
CA GLU A 455 -15.47 -17.92 -16.99
C GLU A 455 -15.39 -16.47 -17.47
N ILE A 456 -15.21 -15.51 -16.56
CA ILE A 456 -15.10 -14.08 -16.88
C ILE A 456 -13.90 -13.83 -17.80
N ALA A 457 -12.74 -14.41 -17.50
CA ALA A 457 -11.56 -14.27 -18.34
C ALA A 457 -11.79 -14.83 -19.76
N LYS A 458 -12.48 -15.97 -19.86
CA LYS A 458 -12.84 -16.57 -21.15
C LYS A 458 -13.82 -15.72 -21.95
N GLU A 459 -14.85 -15.17 -21.30
CA GLU A 459 -15.79 -14.20 -21.91
C GLU A 459 -15.06 -12.93 -22.39
N ALA A 460 -13.98 -12.54 -21.70
CA ALA A 460 -13.10 -11.45 -22.09
C ALA A 460 -12.07 -11.82 -23.20
N GLY A 461 -12.09 -13.05 -23.72
CA GLY A 461 -11.20 -13.50 -24.80
C GLY A 461 -9.80 -13.93 -24.35
N PHE A 462 -9.62 -14.21 -23.06
CA PHE A 462 -8.37 -14.71 -22.51
C PHE A 462 -8.45 -16.23 -22.27
N VAL A 463 -7.32 -16.91 -22.43
CA VAL A 463 -7.18 -18.35 -22.15
C VAL A 463 -6.20 -18.56 -20.99
N PRO A 464 -6.41 -19.57 -20.12
CA PRO A 464 -5.49 -19.84 -19.02
C PRO A 464 -4.05 -19.97 -19.51
N ALA A 465 -3.13 -19.24 -18.88
CA ALA A 465 -1.71 -19.53 -18.97
C ALA A 465 -1.44 -20.81 -18.15
N ARG A 466 -0.30 -21.51 -18.34
CA ARG A 466 0.01 -22.69 -17.52
C ARG A 466 -0.01 -22.28 -16.04
N THR A 467 -0.99 -22.76 -15.29
CA THR A 467 -1.15 -22.47 -13.87
C THR A 467 -0.23 -23.37 -13.05
N GLU A 468 0.44 -22.79 -12.07
CA GLU A 468 0.84 -23.55 -10.88
C GLU A 468 -0.43 -23.71 -10.03
N ASP A 469 -0.78 -24.94 -9.65
CA ASP A 469 -2.06 -25.30 -8.98
C ASP A 469 -2.27 -24.65 -7.59
N ASN A 470 -1.39 -23.74 -7.15
CA ASN A 470 -1.36 -23.27 -5.77
C ASN A 470 -1.01 -21.77 -5.60
N ASP A 471 -1.20 -20.96 -6.64
CA ASP A 471 -0.90 -19.52 -6.59
C ASP A 471 -2.08 -18.70 -6.06
N ALA A 472 -1.78 -17.51 -5.52
CA ALA A 472 -2.78 -16.51 -5.13
C ALA A 472 -3.42 -15.80 -6.33
N TYR A 473 -2.95 -16.09 -7.54
CA TYR A 473 -3.37 -15.43 -8.78
C TYR A 473 -3.68 -16.45 -9.87
N ALA A 474 -4.72 -16.18 -10.65
CA ALA A 474 -4.97 -16.84 -11.93
C ALA A 474 -4.39 -15.97 -13.06
N VAL A 475 -3.60 -16.59 -13.93
CA VAL A 475 -2.92 -15.90 -15.05
C VAL A 475 -3.51 -16.40 -16.35
N PHE A 476 -3.85 -15.47 -17.24
CA PHE A 476 -4.42 -15.73 -18.55
C PHE A 476 -3.65 -14.94 -19.63
N THR A 477 -3.64 -15.46 -20.84
CA THR A 477 -3.06 -14.77 -22.01
C THR A 477 -4.14 -14.49 -23.03
N LEU A 478 -4.08 -13.33 -23.67
CA LEU A 478 -5.02 -12.98 -24.74
C LEU A 478 -4.94 -14.02 -25.86
N GLN A 479 -6.10 -14.57 -26.25
CA GLN A 479 -6.15 -15.53 -27.34
C GLN A 479 -5.66 -14.88 -28.63
N LYS A 480 -4.71 -15.53 -29.32
CA LYS A 480 -4.28 -15.09 -30.65
C LYS A 480 -5.45 -15.26 -31.61
N ASP A 481 -5.75 -14.20 -32.36
CA ASP A 481 -6.77 -14.21 -33.41
C ASP A 481 -6.43 -15.22 -34.52
#